data_AF-A0A2E0SUZ6-F1
#
_entry.id   AF-A0A2E0SUZ6-F1
#
_cell.length_a   1.000
_cell.length_b   1.000
_cell.length_c   1.000
_cell.angle_alpha   90.00
_cell.angle_beta   90.00
_cell.angle_gamma   90.00
#
_symmetry.space_group_name_H-M   'P 1'
#
loop_
_entity.id
_entity.type
_entity.pdbx_description
1 polymer ?
#
loop_
_entity_poly.entity_id
_entity_poly.type
_entity_poly.pdbx_seq_one_letter_code
_entity_poly.pdbx_strand_id
1 'polypeptide(L)'
;MGDLFDGYGATATGRRRAAAWDEMFSDIARPLPQLTRSPYRDIHAALAQMTTEELKGRADALADSYLAQGVTFDFAGEERPFPLDAVPRVIDQSEWAEVETGVRQRVLALEAFLADVYGDQRAIRDGIIPARLISSSEHFHREAAGIVAANNVRIQVSGIDLIRDETGGWRVLEDNVRVPSGVSYVISNRRVMAQTLPELFVSMRVRPVGDYPQKLLQALRASAPEGVDDPTVVVLTPGVYNSAYFEHTLLARLMGVELVEGRDLFCSGGRVFMRTTAGPTRVDVIYRRVDDEFLDPLQFRADSMLGSPGLMLAARLGNVTIANAVGNGVADDKLVYTYVPDLIRYYLGEEPILKNVDTWRLEDPGALEEVLDRLDELVVKPVAGSGGKGLVVGPDASTQELEELRERLIADPRGWIAQPVVQLSTIPTLVEDGMRPRHADLRPFAVNDGTDVWVLPGGLTRVALPEGQLVVNSSQGGGSKDTWVVGHGPFRPPGHDIQGLVAEQAAITTSIPIISADTHLQDHNPADAPHHDQQQQQQQQVARDASATQPSAARVTPSGAGCIPAEQRGSGC
;
A
#
# COMPACT_ATOMS: atom_id res chain seq x y z
N MET A 1 -27.58 17.24 -23.07
CA MET A 1 -27.45 17.16 -21.60
C MET A 1 -27.27 15.69 -21.30
N GLY A 2 -26.11 15.30 -20.76
CA GLY A 2 -25.58 13.93 -20.88
C GLY A 2 -26.49 12.86 -20.27
N ASP A 3 -26.75 11.83 -21.06
CA ASP A 3 -27.49 10.58 -20.75
C ASP A 3 -26.67 9.62 -19.86
N LEU A 4 -25.66 10.14 -19.15
CA LEU A 4 -24.57 9.35 -18.56
C LEU A 4 -25.05 8.39 -17.46
N PHE A 5 -26.07 8.81 -16.71
CA PHE A 5 -26.69 8.05 -15.62
C PHE A 5 -28.05 7.44 -16.02
N ASP A 6 -28.40 7.43 -17.31
CA ASP A 6 -29.64 6.76 -17.71
C ASP A 6 -29.56 5.25 -17.45
N GLY A 7 -30.64 4.72 -16.90
CA GLY A 7 -30.69 3.34 -16.41
C GLY A 7 -29.78 3.02 -15.22
N TYR A 8 -29.18 4.01 -14.52
CA TYR A 8 -28.22 3.75 -13.42
C TYR A 8 -28.77 2.79 -12.35
N GLY A 9 -30.03 2.98 -11.93
CA GLY A 9 -30.69 2.13 -10.93
C GLY A 9 -31.39 0.87 -11.47
N ALA A 10 -31.40 0.64 -12.79
CA ALA A 10 -32.22 -0.41 -13.41
C ALA A 10 -31.80 -1.84 -13.01
N THR A 11 -30.55 -2.03 -12.61
CA THR A 11 -29.97 -3.32 -12.22
C THR A 11 -30.06 -3.60 -10.71
N ALA A 12 -30.35 -2.58 -9.89
CA ALA A 12 -30.42 -2.72 -8.43
C ALA A 12 -31.71 -3.39 -7.92
N THR A 13 -32.72 -3.54 -8.78
CA THR A 13 -34.06 -4.05 -8.41
C THR A 13 -34.22 -5.57 -8.53
N GLY A 14 -33.15 -6.31 -8.82
CA GLY A 14 -33.23 -7.71 -9.29
C GLY A 14 -33.22 -8.83 -8.24
N ARG A 15 -32.92 -8.60 -6.96
CA ARG A 15 -32.85 -9.68 -5.95
C ARG A 15 -33.47 -9.24 -4.61
N ARG A 16 -33.97 -10.21 -3.82
CA ARG A 16 -34.57 -10.09 -2.47
C ARG A 16 -33.64 -9.45 -1.40
N ARG A 17 -32.64 -8.67 -1.77
CA ARG A 17 -31.65 -8.07 -0.87
C ARG A 17 -32.00 -6.62 -0.57
N ALA A 18 -31.62 -6.13 0.60
CA ALA A 18 -31.71 -4.71 0.93
C ALA A 18 -30.96 -3.87 -0.12
N ALA A 19 -31.46 -2.68 -0.43
CA ALA A 19 -30.78 -1.78 -1.36
C ALA A 19 -29.42 -1.38 -0.78
N ALA A 20 -28.35 -1.52 -1.56
CA ALA A 20 -27.02 -1.09 -1.17
C ALA A 20 -26.97 0.43 -1.01
N TRP A 21 -26.13 0.91 -0.10
CA TRP A 21 -25.82 2.34 0.02
C TRP A 21 -25.04 2.81 -1.21
N ASP A 22 -25.56 3.79 -1.95
CA ASP A 22 -24.80 4.42 -3.04
C ASP A 22 -24.05 5.66 -2.55
N GLU A 23 -22.77 5.74 -2.92
CA GLU A 23 -21.87 6.81 -2.49
C GLU A 23 -22.21 8.17 -3.13
N MET A 24 -22.77 8.18 -4.34
CA MET A 24 -23.10 9.41 -5.06
C MET A 24 -24.56 9.83 -4.84
N PHE A 25 -25.52 8.90 -4.86
CA PHE A 25 -26.94 9.21 -4.83
C PHE A 25 -27.62 8.71 -3.54
N SER A 26 -28.53 9.51 -2.99
CA SER A 26 -29.39 9.08 -1.87
C SER A 26 -30.54 8.16 -2.33
N ASP A 27 -30.88 8.20 -3.62
CA ASP A 27 -31.86 7.32 -4.26
C ASP A 27 -31.38 6.98 -5.67
N ILE A 28 -30.93 5.73 -5.85
CA ILE A 28 -30.38 5.22 -7.12
C ILE A 28 -31.43 5.09 -8.22
N ALA A 29 -32.71 4.96 -7.87
CA ALA A 29 -33.78 4.86 -8.85
C ALA A 29 -34.05 6.19 -9.55
N ARG A 30 -33.57 7.29 -8.97
CA ARG A 30 -33.69 8.65 -9.51
C ARG A 30 -32.35 9.39 -9.35
N PRO A 31 -31.39 9.19 -10.27
CA PRO A 31 -30.08 9.86 -10.24
C PRO A 31 -30.20 11.34 -10.63
N LEU A 32 -30.91 12.12 -9.82
CA LEU A 32 -31.14 13.55 -10.02
C LEU A 32 -30.11 14.37 -9.23
N PRO A 33 -29.71 15.55 -9.73
CA PRO A 33 -28.75 16.42 -9.03
C PRO A 33 -29.14 16.79 -7.59
N GLN A 34 -30.44 16.86 -7.29
CA GLN A 34 -30.92 17.19 -5.94
C GLN A 34 -30.75 16.03 -4.95
N LEU A 35 -30.59 14.82 -5.46
CA LEU A 35 -30.40 13.57 -4.70
C LEU A 35 -28.92 13.17 -4.65
N THR A 36 -28.02 14.00 -5.20
CA THR A 36 -26.57 13.81 -5.07
C THR A 36 -26.12 14.18 -3.66
N ARG A 37 -25.39 13.27 -3.01
CA ARG A 37 -24.79 13.47 -1.69
C ARG A 37 -23.77 14.59 -1.73
N SER A 38 -23.67 15.34 -0.62
CA SER A 38 -22.84 16.56 -0.55
C SER A 38 -21.40 16.38 -1.05
N PRO A 39 -20.65 15.33 -0.66
CA PRO A 39 -19.26 15.17 -1.09
C PRO A 39 -19.09 14.98 -2.61
N TYR A 40 -20.13 14.48 -3.28
CA TYR A 40 -20.11 14.17 -4.71
C TYR A 40 -20.67 15.27 -5.61
N ARG A 41 -21.17 16.38 -5.07
CA ARG A 41 -21.84 17.42 -5.87
C ARG A 41 -20.96 18.01 -6.98
N ASP A 42 -19.71 18.31 -6.67
CA ASP A 42 -18.78 18.92 -7.62
C ASP A 42 -18.39 17.92 -8.73
N ILE A 43 -18.13 16.67 -8.36
CA ILE A 43 -17.86 15.60 -9.33
C ILE A 43 -19.08 15.34 -10.21
N HIS A 44 -20.27 15.23 -9.61
CA HIS A 44 -21.49 15.03 -10.37
C HIS A 44 -21.73 16.18 -11.35
N ALA A 45 -21.49 17.43 -10.94
CA ALA A 45 -21.62 18.59 -11.82
C ALA A 45 -20.63 18.55 -12.99
N ALA A 46 -19.38 18.11 -12.75
CA ALA A 46 -18.40 17.94 -13.81
C ALA A 46 -18.75 16.78 -14.75
N LEU A 47 -19.14 15.61 -14.21
CA LEU A 47 -19.56 14.46 -15.00
C LEU A 47 -20.80 14.74 -15.83
N ALA A 48 -21.78 15.49 -15.30
CA ALA A 48 -23.01 15.85 -16.01
C ALA A 48 -22.78 16.77 -17.22
N GLN A 49 -21.63 17.45 -17.29
CA GLN A 49 -21.23 18.25 -18.44
C GLN A 49 -20.54 17.43 -19.54
N MET A 50 -20.15 16.19 -19.25
CA MET A 50 -19.44 15.31 -20.18
C MET A 50 -20.40 14.35 -20.90
N THR A 51 -20.03 13.99 -22.12
CA THR A 51 -20.65 12.89 -22.86
C THR A 51 -19.98 11.55 -22.51
N THR A 52 -20.68 10.45 -22.75
CA THR A 52 -20.13 9.09 -22.55
C THR A 52 -18.86 8.87 -23.38
N GLU A 53 -18.81 9.42 -24.59
CA GLU A 53 -17.63 9.33 -25.48
C GLU A 53 -16.43 10.10 -24.93
N GLU A 54 -16.64 11.32 -24.41
CA GLU A 54 -15.57 12.08 -23.75
C GLU A 54 -15.03 11.37 -22.50
N LEU A 55 -15.92 10.77 -21.70
CA LEU A 55 -15.51 10.03 -20.50
C LEU A 55 -14.75 8.74 -20.87
N LYS A 56 -15.20 8.00 -21.89
CA LYS A 56 -14.46 6.84 -22.42
C LYS A 56 -13.09 7.25 -22.96
N GLY A 57 -13.00 8.34 -23.73
CA GLY A 57 -11.72 8.86 -24.21
C GLY A 57 -10.77 9.26 -23.07
N ARG A 58 -11.28 9.82 -21.96
CA ARG A 58 -10.48 10.07 -20.75
C ARG A 58 -10.04 8.77 -20.08
N ALA A 59 -10.92 7.76 -20.01
CA ALA A 59 -10.58 6.44 -19.46
C ALA A 59 -9.48 5.74 -20.28
N ASP A 60 -9.55 5.82 -21.61
CA ASP A 60 -8.50 5.29 -22.50
C ASP A 60 -7.16 6.02 -22.29
N ALA A 61 -7.18 7.35 -22.19
CA ALA A 61 -6.00 8.13 -21.88
C ALA A 61 -5.40 7.82 -20.48
N LEU A 62 -6.25 7.53 -19.49
CA LEU A 62 -5.83 7.06 -18.17
C LEU A 62 -5.12 5.71 -18.28
N ALA A 63 -5.70 4.75 -19.02
CA ALA A 63 -5.14 3.42 -19.23
C ALA A 63 -3.78 3.47 -19.95
N ASP A 64 -3.66 4.31 -20.99
CA ASP A 64 -2.40 4.53 -21.71
C ASP A 64 -1.33 5.14 -20.79
N SER A 65 -1.70 6.10 -19.94
CA SER A 65 -0.80 6.69 -18.95
C SER A 65 -0.31 5.65 -17.92
N TYR A 66 -1.17 4.74 -17.49
CA TYR A 66 -0.80 3.63 -16.60
C TYR A 66 0.26 2.72 -17.22
N LEU A 67 0.03 2.31 -18.47
CA LEU A 67 0.98 1.51 -19.24
C LEU A 67 2.32 2.24 -19.39
N ALA A 68 2.30 3.53 -19.74
CA ALA A 68 3.51 4.33 -19.91
C ALA A 68 4.30 4.51 -18.59
N GLN A 69 3.62 4.49 -17.44
CA GLN A 69 4.24 4.56 -16.12
C GLN A 69 4.67 3.19 -15.58
N GLY A 70 4.40 2.10 -16.33
CA GLY A 70 4.71 0.73 -15.91
C GLY A 70 3.83 0.22 -14.76
N VAL A 71 2.65 0.81 -14.56
CA VAL A 71 1.71 0.37 -13.53
C VAL A 71 0.98 -0.86 -14.04
N THR A 72 1.59 -2.03 -13.84
CA THR A 72 1.06 -3.33 -14.27
C THR A 72 0.74 -4.23 -13.08
N PHE A 73 -0.14 -5.20 -13.30
CA PHE A 73 -0.40 -6.31 -12.39
C PHE A 73 -0.32 -7.63 -13.16
N ASP A 74 0.08 -8.69 -12.47
CA ASP A 74 0.04 -10.04 -13.02
C ASP A 74 -1.41 -10.55 -13.03
N PHE A 75 -1.93 -10.81 -14.23
CA PHE A 75 -3.16 -11.56 -14.44
C PHE A 75 -2.87 -12.83 -15.23
N ALA A 76 -2.91 -13.97 -14.56
CA ALA A 76 -2.70 -15.30 -15.16
C ALA A 76 -1.33 -15.46 -15.88
N GLY A 77 -0.28 -14.80 -15.40
CA GLY A 77 1.08 -14.83 -15.96
C GLY A 77 1.34 -13.78 -17.04
N GLU A 78 0.35 -12.92 -17.36
CA GLU A 78 0.50 -11.77 -18.25
C GLU A 78 0.45 -10.47 -17.45
N GLU A 79 1.43 -9.57 -17.66
CA GLU A 79 1.35 -8.21 -17.14
C GLU A 79 0.29 -7.41 -17.88
N ARG A 80 -0.73 -6.94 -17.16
CA ARG A 80 -1.79 -6.08 -17.69
C ARG A 80 -1.86 -4.76 -16.92
N PRO A 81 -2.31 -3.66 -17.53
CA PRO A 81 -2.54 -2.42 -16.80
C PRO A 81 -3.70 -2.61 -15.83
N PHE A 82 -3.48 -2.22 -14.58
CA PHE A 82 -4.51 -2.34 -13.54
C PHE A 82 -5.70 -1.44 -13.87
N PRO A 83 -6.93 -1.98 -14.04
CA PRO A 83 -8.06 -1.17 -14.49
C PRO A 83 -8.33 -0.04 -13.49
N LEU A 84 -8.12 1.21 -13.92
CA LEU A 84 -8.47 2.41 -13.17
C LEU A 84 -9.77 2.98 -13.73
N ASP A 85 -10.77 3.15 -12.87
CA ASP A 85 -11.98 3.87 -13.22
C ASP A 85 -11.82 5.38 -13.01
N ALA A 86 -12.31 6.16 -13.98
CA ALA A 86 -12.19 7.62 -14.01
C ALA A 86 -13.03 8.35 -12.95
N VAL A 87 -13.98 7.68 -12.30
CA VAL A 87 -14.80 8.25 -11.23
C VAL A 87 -14.21 7.87 -9.87
N PRO A 88 -13.68 8.83 -9.10
CA PRO A 88 -13.05 8.52 -7.82
C PRO A 88 -14.09 8.21 -6.74
N ARG A 89 -13.63 7.55 -5.67
CA ARG A 89 -14.35 7.50 -4.39
C ARG A 89 -14.11 8.81 -3.66
N VAL A 90 -15.17 9.48 -3.18
CA VAL A 90 -15.04 10.73 -2.41
C VAL A 90 -15.51 10.52 -0.98
N ILE A 91 -14.67 10.91 -0.02
CA ILE A 91 -14.94 10.81 1.41
C ILE A 91 -14.74 12.20 2.03
N ASP A 92 -15.72 12.67 2.80
CA ASP A 92 -15.61 13.95 3.49
C ASP A 92 -14.58 13.86 4.64
N GLN A 93 -13.87 14.95 4.91
CA GLN A 93 -12.87 15.03 5.97
C GLN A 93 -13.45 14.72 7.35
N SER A 94 -14.70 15.08 7.65
CA SER A 94 -15.30 14.74 8.94
C SER A 94 -15.51 13.24 9.10
N GLU A 95 -15.87 12.57 8.00
CA GLU A 95 -16.03 11.13 7.97
C GLU A 95 -14.67 10.41 7.99
N TRP A 96 -13.70 10.95 7.26
CA TRP A 96 -12.34 10.43 7.28
C TRP A 96 -11.70 10.52 8.68
N ALA A 97 -12.02 11.54 9.47
CA ALA A 97 -11.50 11.66 10.83
C ALA A 97 -11.91 10.49 11.75
N GLU A 98 -13.10 9.93 11.55
CA GLU A 98 -13.55 8.71 12.25
C GLU A 98 -12.74 7.49 11.80
N VAL A 99 -12.56 7.33 10.48
CA VAL A 99 -11.74 6.26 9.89
C VAL A 99 -10.29 6.34 10.38
N GLU A 100 -9.69 7.53 10.33
CA GLU A 100 -8.32 7.79 10.78
C GLU A 100 -8.13 7.44 12.27
N THR A 101 -9.03 7.89 13.13
CA THR A 101 -8.96 7.60 14.57
C THR A 101 -9.19 6.13 14.87
N GLY A 102 -10.15 5.49 14.20
CA GLY A 102 -10.47 4.09 14.42
C GLY A 102 -9.43 3.12 13.85
N VAL A 103 -8.83 3.41 12.71
CA VAL A 103 -7.69 2.64 12.17
C VAL A 103 -6.51 2.75 13.14
N ARG A 104 -6.20 3.95 13.64
CA ARG A 104 -5.14 4.18 14.64
C ARG A 104 -5.39 3.36 15.92
N GLN A 105 -6.58 3.44 16.49
CA GLN A 105 -6.98 2.65 17.67
C GLN A 105 -6.78 1.15 17.43
N ARG A 106 -7.28 0.66 16.29
CA ARG A 106 -7.20 -0.77 15.95
C ARG A 106 -5.76 -1.25 15.81
N VAL A 107 -4.90 -0.49 15.14
CA VAL A 107 -3.46 -0.82 14.99
C VAL A 107 -2.77 -0.88 16.35
N LEU A 108 -3.05 0.08 17.25
CA LEU A 108 -2.48 0.07 18.60
C LEU A 108 -2.91 -1.17 19.42
N ALA A 109 -4.16 -1.61 19.28
CA ALA A 109 -4.64 -2.84 19.93
C ALA A 109 -3.98 -4.09 19.33
N LEU A 110 -3.79 -4.15 18.01
CA LEU A 110 -3.10 -5.27 17.34
C LEU A 110 -1.60 -5.31 17.70
N GLU A 111 -0.94 -4.15 17.82
CA GLU A 111 0.44 -4.04 18.34
C GLU A 111 0.55 -4.63 19.75
N ALA A 112 -0.34 -4.18 20.66
CA ALA A 112 -0.37 -4.67 22.03
C ALA A 112 -0.63 -6.18 22.10
N PHE A 113 -1.56 -6.68 21.28
CA PHE A 113 -1.84 -8.11 21.16
C PHE A 113 -0.62 -8.91 20.69
N LEU A 114 0.05 -8.48 19.62
CA LEU A 114 1.22 -9.16 19.10
C LEU A 114 2.38 -9.15 20.11
N ALA A 115 2.62 -8.03 20.78
CA ALA A 115 3.63 -7.93 21.83
C ALA A 115 3.31 -8.88 22.99
N ASP A 116 2.03 -9.01 23.38
CA ASP A 116 1.58 -9.88 24.46
C ASP A 116 1.68 -11.37 24.08
N VAL A 117 1.24 -11.76 22.88
CA VAL A 117 1.28 -13.15 22.39
C VAL A 117 2.70 -13.70 22.34
N TYR A 118 3.66 -12.88 21.93
CA TYR A 118 5.08 -13.24 21.90
C TYR A 118 5.83 -12.95 23.22
N GLY A 119 5.13 -12.41 24.22
CA GLY A 119 5.67 -12.06 25.53
C GLY A 119 4.91 -12.74 26.67
N ASP A 120 4.26 -11.94 27.51
CA ASP A 120 3.65 -12.36 28.78
C ASP A 120 2.33 -13.13 28.64
N GLN A 121 1.68 -13.08 27.48
CA GLN A 121 0.40 -13.74 27.19
C GLN A 121 -0.70 -13.43 28.21
N ARG A 122 -0.83 -12.16 28.63
CA ARG A 122 -1.82 -11.70 29.61
C ARG A 122 -3.26 -11.86 29.11
N ALA A 123 -3.57 -11.48 27.86
CA ALA A 123 -4.92 -11.66 27.32
C ALA A 123 -5.36 -13.13 27.27
N ILE A 124 -4.41 -14.05 27.11
CA ILE A 124 -4.67 -15.50 27.17
C ILE A 124 -4.94 -15.93 28.62
N ARG A 125 -4.10 -15.50 29.57
CA ARG A 125 -4.23 -15.85 31.00
C ARG A 125 -5.51 -15.29 31.61
N ASP A 126 -5.93 -14.10 31.19
CA ASP A 126 -7.14 -13.44 31.66
C ASP A 126 -8.40 -13.94 30.93
N GLY A 127 -8.25 -14.85 29.97
CA GLY A 127 -9.36 -15.51 29.28
C GLY A 127 -10.05 -14.66 28.21
N ILE A 128 -9.44 -13.56 27.77
CA ILE A 128 -9.96 -12.70 26.69
C ILE A 128 -9.89 -13.43 25.35
N ILE A 129 -8.80 -14.15 25.11
CA ILE A 129 -8.60 -14.94 23.89
C ILE A 129 -8.10 -16.35 24.23
N PRO A 130 -8.70 -17.43 23.70
CA PRO A 130 -8.31 -18.79 24.08
C PRO A 130 -6.89 -19.15 23.62
N ALA A 131 -6.09 -19.75 24.52
CA ALA A 131 -4.74 -20.24 24.20
C ALA A 131 -4.72 -21.15 22.96
N ARG A 132 -5.74 -22.02 22.86
CA ARG A 132 -5.89 -23.00 21.78
C ARG A 132 -6.02 -22.35 20.40
N LEU A 133 -6.55 -21.12 20.31
CA LEU A 133 -6.74 -20.37 19.07
C LEU A 133 -5.37 -19.95 18.53
N ILE A 134 -4.54 -19.38 19.41
CA ILE A 134 -3.19 -18.95 19.09
C ILE A 134 -2.31 -20.15 18.74
N SER A 135 -2.30 -21.19 19.58
CA SER A 135 -1.42 -22.35 19.40
C SER A 135 -1.73 -23.20 18.16
N SER A 136 -2.96 -23.09 17.61
CA SER A 136 -3.38 -23.82 16.41
C SER A 136 -3.24 -23.03 15.12
N SER A 137 -2.99 -21.70 15.19
CA SER A 137 -2.84 -20.90 13.99
C SER A 137 -1.54 -21.30 13.28
N GLU A 138 -1.63 -21.58 11.98
CA GLU A 138 -0.46 -21.87 11.13
C GLU A 138 0.48 -20.66 11.02
N HIS A 139 -0.05 -19.46 11.33
CA HIS A 139 0.67 -18.20 11.26
C HIS A 139 1.23 -17.73 12.61
N PHE A 140 1.13 -18.56 13.65
CA PHE A 140 1.84 -18.36 14.90
C PHE A 140 3.24 -18.97 14.83
N HIS A 141 4.20 -18.17 14.37
CA HIS A 141 5.61 -18.60 14.25
C HIS A 141 6.35 -18.45 15.57
N ARG A 142 6.68 -19.57 16.23
CA ARG A 142 7.43 -19.58 17.50
C ARG A 142 8.83 -19.00 17.35
N GLU A 143 9.37 -19.05 16.15
CA GLU A 143 10.65 -18.49 15.73
C GLU A 143 10.72 -16.97 15.97
N ALA A 144 9.57 -16.28 15.97
CA ALA A 144 9.47 -14.85 16.27
C ALA A 144 9.62 -14.51 17.77
N ALA A 145 9.52 -15.49 18.67
CA ALA A 145 9.64 -15.25 20.11
C ALA A 145 11.02 -14.67 20.47
N GLY A 146 11.01 -13.64 21.31
CA GLY A 146 12.22 -12.91 21.73
C GLY A 146 12.81 -11.97 20.67
N ILE A 147 12.17 -11.80 19.51
CA ILE A 147 12.54 -10.75 18.55
C ILE A 147 11.75 -9.49 18.89
N VAL A 148 12.45 -8.44 19.27
CA VAL A 148 11.90 -7.14 19.65
C VAL A 148 12.68 -6.05 18.92
N ALA A 149 11.97 -5.20 18.15
CA ALA A 149 12.58 -4.04 17.50
C ALA A 149 12.94 -2.97 18.54
N ALA A 150 13.92 -2.11 18.25
CA ALA A 150 14.41 -1.11 19.19
C ALA A 150 13.32 -0.13 19.68
N ASN A 151 12.38 0.22 18.79
CA ASN A 151 11.23 1.07 19.12
C ASN A 151 9.98 0.29 19.55
N ASN A 152 10.10 -1.02 19.79
CA ASN A 152 9.01 -1.95 20.14
C ASN A 152 7.87 -2.09 19.11
N VAL A 153 8.03 -1.56 17.90
CA VAL A 153 7.01 -1.66 16.83
C VAL A 153 7.09 -3.01 16.14
N ARG A 154 5.95 -3.69 16.01
CA ARG A 154 5.83 -4.93 15.23
C ARG A 154 5.12 -4.72 13.90
N ILE A 155 4.22 -3.75 13.80
CA ILE A 155 3.39 -3.41 12.64
C ILE A 155 3.79 -2.02 12.14
N GLN A 156 4.92 -1.92 11.45
CA GLN A 156 5.36 -0.68 10.83
C GLN A 156 4.39 -0.21 9.74
N VAL A 157 3.76 -1.14 9.02
CA VAL A 157 2.73 -0.86 8.01
C VAL A 157 1.52 -1.77 8.22
N SER A 158 0.32 -1.21 8.21
CA SER A 158 -0.92 -2.00 8.19
C SER A 158 -1.83 -1.59 7.05
N GLY A 159 -2.51 -2.55 6.43
CA GLY A 159 -3.67 -2.30 5.57
C GLY A 159 -4.94 -2.80 6.27
N ILE A 160 -5.90 -1.91 6.54
CA ILE A 160 -7.16 -2.27 7.21
C ILE A 160 -8.26 -2.22 6.17
N ASP A 161 -8.88 -3.35 5.83
CA ASP A 161 -9.95 -3.40 4.84
C ASP A 161 -11.26 -2.96 5.46
N LEU A 162 -11.85 -1.92 4.87
CA LEU A 162 -13.09 -1.30 5.28
C LEU A 162 -14.14 -1.45 4.19
N ILE A 163 -15.38 -1.66 4.62
CA ILE A 163 -16.56 -1.52 3.79
C ILE A 163 -17.48 -0.48 4.41
N ARG A 164 -18.35 0.08 3.59
CA ARG A 164 -19.52 0.81 4.06
C ARG A 164 -20.75 -0.07 3.87
N ASP A 165 -21.50 -0.29 4.95
CA ASP A 165 -22.69 -1.16 4.95
C ASP A 165 -23.93 -0.47 4.35
N GLU A 166 -25.05 -1.19 4.25
CA GLU A 166 -26.32 -0.67 3.72
C GLU A 166 -26.88 0.53 4.48
N THR A 167 -26.44 0.76 5.72
CA THR A 167 -26.85 1.91 6.54
C THR A 167 -25.91 3.10 6.39
N GLY A 168 -24.81 2.95 5.65
CA GLY A 168 -23.78 3.97 5.50
C GLY A 168 -22.69 3.92 6.58
N GLY A 169 -22.68 2.90 7.45
CA GLY A 169 -21.70 2.76 8.52
C GLY A 169 -20.42 2.07 8.07
N TRP A 170 -19.26 2.50 8.61
CA TRP A 170 -17.98 1.83 8.36
C TRP A 170 -17.85 0.54 9.15
N ARG A 171 -17.39 -0.51 8.47
CA ARG A 171 -17.08 -1.81 9.08
C ARG A 171 -15.71 -2.29 8.65
N VAL A 172 -14.94 -2.83 9.58
CA VAL A 172 -13.69 -3.55 9.29
C VAL A 172 -14.04 -4.92 8.76
N LEU A 173 -13.51 -5.28 7.60
CA LEU A 173 -13.67 -6.59 6.97
C LEU A 173 -12.48 -7.51 7.26
N GLU A 174 -11.26 -6.98 7.20
CA GLU A 174 -10.03 -7.75 7.33
C GLU A 174 -8.86 -6.85 7.77
N ASP A 175 -7.93 -7.40 8.53
CA ASP A 175 -6.68 -6.76 8.91
C ASP A 175 -5.55 -7.34 8.07
N ASN A 176 -4.59 -6.52 7.64
CA ASN A 176 -3.42 -6.98 6.90
C ASN A 176 -2.17 -6.40 7.58
N VAL A 177 -1.51 -7.22 8.41
CA VAL A 177 -0.37 -6.79 9.25
C VAL A 177 0.91 -7.60 9.02
N ARG A 178 0.90 -8.47 8.00
CA ARG A 178 2.10 -9.14 7.46
C ARG A 178 2.82 -8.23 6.45
N VAL A 179 2.55 -8.43 5.16
CA VAL A 179 3.15 -7.70 4.04
C VAL A 179 2.02 -7.03 3.24
N PRO A 180 1.35 -6.00 3.81
CA PRO A 180 0.24 -5.35 3.13
C PRO A 180 0.73 -4.72 1.82
N SER A 181 -0.05 -4.94 0.76
CA SER A 181 0.18 -4.37 -0.56
C SER A 181 -0.99 -3.50 -1.02
N GLY A 182 -0.72 -2.64 -1.98
CA GLY A 182 -1.70 -1.82 -2.69
C GLY A 182 -1.42 -0.33 -2.68
N VAL A 183 -0.45 0.14 -1.90
CA VAL A 183 -0.16 1.57 -1.73
C VAL A 183 0.48 2.19 -2.98
N SER A 184 1.20 1.42 -3.79
CA SER A 184 1.71 1.92 -5.08
C SER A 184 0.55 2.34 -5.98
N TYR A 185 -0.53 1.57 -6.01
CA TYR A 185 -1.73 1.93 -6.75
C TYR A 185 -2.34 3.20 -6.18
N VAL A 186 -2.38 3.41 -4.85
CA VAL A 186 -2.90 4.67 -4.29
C VAL A 186 -2.13 5.89 -4.82
N ILE A 187 -0.80 5.83 -4.82
CA ILE A 187 0.06 6.91 -5.30
C ILE A 187 -0.07 7.09 -6.82
N SER A 188 -0.05 6.00 -7.58
CA SER A 188 -0.17 6.02 -9.04
C SER A 188 -1.57 6.51 -9.49
N ASN A 189 -2.63 6.00 -8.87
CA ASN A 189 -4.02 6.44 -9.08
C ASN A 189 -4.12 7.95 -8.87
N ARG A 190 -3.60 8.46 -7.74
CA ARG A 190 -3.61 9.90 -7.48
C ARG A 190 -2.89 10.69 -8.57
N ARG A 191 -1.67 10.30 -8.91
CA ARG A 191 -0.84 11.02 -9.88
C ARG A 191 -1.50 11.09 -11.25
N VAL A 192 -2.05 9.98 -11.71
CA VAL A 192 -2.70 9.89 -13.01
C VAL A 192 -4.02 10.66 -13.02
N MET A 193 -4.82 10.57 -11.96
CA MET A 193 -6.06 11.36 -11.82
C MET A 193 -5.79 12.87 -11.77
N ALA A 194 -4.71 13.29 -11.10
CA ALA A 194 -4.30 14.69 -11.04
C ALA A 194 -3.93 15.28 -12.40
N GLN A 195 -3.34 14.47 -13.28
CA GLN A 195 -2.99 14.86 -14.64
C GLN A 195 -4.22 14.92 -15.56
N THR A 196 -5.20 14.04 -15.36
CA THR A 196 -6.39 13.96 -16.22
C THR A 196 -7.51 14.92 -15.81
N LEU A 197 -7.67 15.22 -14.50
CA LEU A 197 -8.75 16.05 -13.94
C LEU A 197 -8.24 17.19 -13.02
N PRO A 198 -7.25 18.01 -13.43
CA PRO A 198 -6.59 18.96 -12.54
C PRO A 198 -7.54 20.00 -11.90
N GLU A 199 -8.59 20.42 -12.61
CA GLU A 199 -9.58 21.38 -12.14
C GLU A 199 -10.39 20.89 -10.92
N LEU A 200 -10.65 19.57 -10.85
CA LEU A 200 -11.39 18.96 -9.75
C LEU A 200 -10.56 18.87 -8.48
N PHE A 201 -9.25 18.65 -8.61
CA PHE A 201 -8.34 18.60 -7.47
C PHE A 201 -8.29 19.93 -6.70
N VAL A 202 -8.28 21.05 -7.43
CA VAL A 202 -8.23 22.39 -6.83
C VAL A 202 -9.57 22.74 -6.18
N SER A 203 -10.67 22.53 -6.91
CA SER A 203 -12.01 22.90 -6.42
C SER A 203 -12.42 22.10 -5.19
N MET A 204 -12.16 20.79 -5.19
CA MET A 204 -12.54 19.89 -4.09
C MET A 204 -11.52 19.82 -2.96
N ARG A 205 -10.33 20.44 -3.11
CA ARG A 205 -9.26 20.45 -2.10
C ARG A 205 -8.86 19.04 -1.64
N VAL A 206 -8.56 18.16 -2.60
CA VAL A 206 -8.20 16.78 -2.32
C VAL A 206 -6.88 16.71 -1.55
N ARG A 207 -6.84 15.98 -0.43
CA ARG A 207 -5.62 15.82 0.39
C ARG A 207 -4.55 14.98 -0.33
N PRO A 208 -3.25 15.34 -0.23
CA PRO A 208 -2.18 14.61 -0.90
C PRO A 208 -1.92 13.24 -0.27
N VAL A 209 -1.43 12.30 -1.09
CA VAL A 209 -0.99 10.95 -0.66
C VAL A 209 0.49 10.68 -0.95
N GLY A 210 1.18 11.64 -1.59
CA GLY A 210 2.58 11.50 -2.04
C GLY A 210 3.59 11.39 -0.90
N ASP A 211 3.24 11.81 0.33
CA ASP A 211 4.12 11.79 1.50
C ASP A 211 4.37 10.37 2.05
N TYR A 212 3.61 9.37 1.59
CA TYR A 212 3.67 8.00 2.13
C TYR A 212 5.08 7.39 2.14
N PRO A 213 5.87 7.40 1.05
CA PRO A 213 7.20 6.80 1.05
C PRO A 213 8.13 7.47 2.06
N GLN A 214 8.04 8.80 2.24
CA GLN A 214 8.84 9.52 3.23
C GLN A 214 8.44 9.15 4.66
N LYS A 215 7.12 9.06 4.94
CA LYS A 215 6.59 8.61 6.23
C LYS A 215 7.02 7.18 6.54
N LEU A 216 6.96 6.28 5.55
CA LEU A 216 7.44 4.92 5.67
C LEU A 216 8.94 4.86 5.97
N LEU A 217 9.77 5.57 5.20
CA LEU A 217 11.22 5.62 5.44
C LEU A 217 11.54 6.15 6.85
N GLN A 218 10.83 7.20 7.29
CA GLN A 218 10.99 7.74 8.64
C GLN A 218 10.68 6.69 9.72
N ALA A 219 9.56 5.96 9.58
CA ALA A 219 9.19 4.89 10.50
C ALA A 219 10.20 3.72 10.49
N LEU A 220 10.69 3.32 9.32
CA LEU A 220 11.73 2.31 9.19
C LEU A 220 13.02 2.75 9.87
N ARG A 221 13.47 3.99 9.66
CA ARG A 221 14.66 4.55 10.34
C ARG A 221 14.48 4.64 11.85
N ALA A 222 13.29 5.00 12.33
CA ALA A 222 12.96 5.03 13.76
C ALA A 222 13.02 3.64 14.42
N SER A 223 12.90 2.57 13.63
CA SER A 223 13.00 1.18 14.09
C SER A 223 14.42 0.61 14.08
N ALA A 224 15.44 1.40 13.72
CA ALA A 224 16.82 0.96 13.65
C ALA A 224 17.36 0.49 15.02
N PRO A 225 18.27 -0.52 15.04
CA PRO A 225 18.98 -0.94 16.24
C PRO A 225 19.64 0.21 17.03
N GLU A 226 19.76 0.04 18.34
CA GLU A 226 20.42 1.02 19.21
C GLU A 226 21.89 1.29 18.78
N GLY A 227 22.28 2.57 18.85
CA GLY A 227 23.65 3.01 18.51
C GLY A 227 23.92 3.17 17.00
N VAL A 228 22.88 3.20 16.16
CA VAL A 228 22.98 3.48 14.72
C VAL A 228 22.41 4.88 14.42
N ASP A 229 23.28 5.83 14.10
CA ASP A 229 22.87 7.22 13.82
C ASP A 229 22.34 7.42 12.39
N ASP A 230 22.92 6.73 11.40
CA ASP A 230 22.49 6.76 9.99
C ASP A 230 22.23 5.33 9.48
N PRO A 231 21.01 4.80 9.71
CA PRO A 231 20.71 3.40 9.44
C PRO A 231 20.56 3.12 7.95
N THR A 232 21.22 2.04 7.50
CA THR A 232 21.04 1.51 6.16
C THR A 232 19.74 0.70 6.08
N VAL A 233 18.76 1.24 5.35
CA VAL A 233 17.46 0.63 5.09
C VAL A 233 17.48 -0.02 3.70
N VAL A 234 16.94 -1.22 3.56
CA VAL A 234 16.77 -1.91 2.27
C VAL A 234 15.35 -2.47 2.12
N VAL A 235 14.87 -2.63 0.88
CA VAL A 235 13.63 -3.35 0.57
C VAL A 235 13.98 -4.76 0.09
N LEU A 236 13.63 -5.78 0.87
CA LEU A 236 13.84 -7.17 0.48
C LEU A 236 12.65 -7.66 -0.38
N THR A 237 12.92 -8.01 -1.64
CA THR A 237 11.92 -8.48 -2.60
C THR A 237 12.14 -9.95 -2.97
N PRO A 238 11.06 -10.73 -3.24
CA PRO A 238 11.16 -12.08 -3.80
C PRO A 238 11.58 -12.10 -5.28
N GLY A 239 11.67 -10.94 -5.93
CA GLY A 239 12.09 -10.78 -7.33
C GLY A 239 10.93 -10.60 -8.31
N VAL A 240 11.27 -10.55 -9.60
CA VAL A 240 10.39 -10.13 -10.71
C VAL A 240 9.15 -11.01 -10.93
N TYR A 241 9.19 -12.27 -10.49
CA TYR A 241 8.07 -13.21 -10.66
C TYR A 241 6.98 -13.06 -9.60
N ASN A 242 7.07 -12.04 -8.75
CA ASN A 242 6.03 -11.72 -7.79
C ASN A 242 5.10 -10.64 -8.35
N SER A 243 3.79 -10.84 -8.23
CA SER A 243 2.76 -9.92 -8.75
C SER A 243 2.81 -8.50 -8.17
N ALA A 244 3.43 -8.31 -7.00
CA ALA A 244 3.62 -7.02 -6.35
C ALA A 244 5.02 -6.42 -6.59
N TYR A 245 5.85 -7.00 -7.46
CA TYR A 245 7.23 -6.52 -7.71
C TYR A 245 7.29 -5.05 -8.15
N PHE A 246 6.31 -4.59 -8.94
CA PHE A 246 6.16 -3.18 -9.30
C PHE A 246 6.09 -2.28 -8.06
N GLU A 247 5.29 -2.66 -7.06
CA GLU A 247 5.17 -1.91 -5.80
C GLU A 247 6.50 -1.87 -5.04
N HIS A 248 7.22 -2.98 -4.98
CA HIS A 248 8.49 -3.07 -4.26
C HIS A 248 9.52 -2.11 -4.88
N THR A 249 9.60 -2.11 -6.21
CA THR A 249 10.50 -1.26 -6.99
C THR A 249 10.13 0.21 -6.86
N LEU A 250 8.84 0.54 -6.95
CA LEU A 250 8.36 1.92 -6.81
C LEU A 250 8.67 2.46 -5.41
N LEU A 251 8.35 1.71 -4.35
CA LEU A 251 8.59 2.14 -2.98
C LEU A 251 10.08 2.28 -2.68
N ALA A 252 10.92 1.33 -3.10
CA ALA A 252 12.38 1.43 -2.93
C ALA A 252 12.92 2.70 -3.60
N ARG A 253 12.50 2.95 -4.85
CA ARG A 253 12.88 4.15 -5.61
C ARG A 253 12.42 5.45 -4.94
N LEU A 254 11.17 5.52 -4.49
CA LEU A 254 10.61 6.73 -3.89
C LEU A 254 11.19 7.01 -2.49
N MET A 255 11.54 5.96 -1.75
CA MET A 255 12.28 6.08 -0.48
C MET A 255 13.77 6.40 -0.70
N GLY A 256 14.30 6.15 -1.90
CA GLY A 256 15.74 6.31 -2.18
C GLY A 256 16.58 5.27 -1.46
N VAL A 257 16.09 4.03 -1.36
CA VAL A 257 16.78 2.90 -0.72
C VAL A 257 17.02 1.76 -1.71
N GLU A 258 17.93 0.86 -1.38
CA GLU A 258 18.26 -0.27 -2.24
C GLU A 258 17.13 -1.32 -2.25
N LEU A 259 16.80 -1.81 -3.45
CA LEU A 259 15.97 -2.97 -3.66
C LEU A 259 16.87 -4.20 -3.77
N VAL A 260 16.72 -5.16 -2.85
CA VAL A 260 17.61 -6.32 -2.73
C VAL A 260 16.82 -7.62 -2.77
N GLU A 261 17.42 -8.67 -3.32
CA GLU A 261 16.94 -10.04 -3.18
C GLU A 261 17.74 -10.79 -2.09
N GLY A 262 17.24 -11.95 -1.65
CA GLY A 262 17.91 -12.74 -0.59
C GLY A 262 19.38 -13.06 -0.87
N ARG A 263 19.74 -13.28 -2.15
CA ARG A 263 21.12 -13.54 -2.62
C ARG A 263 22.08 -12.36 -2.46
N ASP A 264 21.56 -11.14 -2.42
CA ASP A 264 22.34 -9.92 -2.26
C ASP A 264 22.71 -9.68 -0.79
N LEU A 265 22.01 -10.38 0.12
CA LEU A 265 22.25 -10.33 1.56
C LEU A 265 23.02 -11.55 2.05
N PHE A 266 23.85 -11.35 3.08
CA PHE A 266 24.44 -12.44 3.84
C PHE A 266 24.61 -12.06 5.31
N CYS A 267 24.53 -13.06 6.18
CA CYS A 267 24.72 -12.87 7.61
C CYS A 267 26.13 -13.29 8.04
N SER A 268 26.78 -12.48 8.87
CA SER A 268 28.09 -12.79 9.46
C SER A 268 28.19 -12.17 10.85
N GLY A 269 28.68 -12.94 11.83
CA GLY A 269 28.82 -12.46 13.22
C GLY A 269 27.52 -11.97 13.85
N GLY A 270 26.36 -12.54 13.45
CA GLY A 270 25.05 -12.10 13.93
C GLY A 270 24.57 -10.77 13.37
N ARG A 271 25.17 -10.26 12.30
CA ARG A 271 24.78 -9.02 11.59
C ARG A 271 24.48 -9.32 10.12
N VAL A 272 23.71 -8.46 9.48
CA VAL A 272 23.34 -8.58 8.06
C VAL A 272 24.16 -7.61 7.22
N PHE A 273 24.62 -8.07 6.07
CA PHE A 273 25.38 -7.29 5.11
C PHE A 273 24.80 -7.44 3.71
N MET A 274 24.76 -6.34 2.98
CA MET A 274 24.50 -6.28 1.54
C MET A 274 25.82 -6.36 0.77
N ARG A 275 25.85 -7.15 -0.30
CA ARG A 275 27.01 -7.27 -1.19
C ARG A 275 27.08 -6.05 -2.11
N THR A 276 28.20 -5.32 -2.09
CA THR A 276 28.46 -4.24 -3.06
C THR A 276 29.85 -4.41 -3.69
N THR A 277 30.09 -3.71 -4.80
CA THR A 277 31.39 -3.72 -5.48
C THR A 277 32.50 -3.06 -4.65
N ALA A 278 32.14 -2.11 -3.76
CA ALA A 278 33.09 -1.45 -2.86
C ALA A 278 33.38 -2.26 -1.58
N GLY A 279 32.61 -3.33 -1.33
CA GLY A 279 32.70 -4.15 -0.13
C GLY A 279 31.34 -4.40 0.51
N PRO A 280 31.28 -5.19 1.59
CA PRO A 280 30.02 -5.44 2.28
C PRO A 280 29.54 -4.21 3.05
N THR A 281 28.31 -3.78 2.79
CA THR A 281 27.65 -2.69 3.54
C THR A 281 26.73 -3.29 4.58
N ARG A 282 26.84 -2.85 5.84
CA ARG A 282 25.94 -3.33 6.91
C ARG A 282 24.51 -2.87 6.62
N VAL A 283 23.54 -3.76 6.86
CA VAL A 283 22.11 -3.45 6.79
C VAL A 283 21.54 -3.43 8.19
N ASP A 284 20.80 -2.38 8.53
CA ASP A 284 20.26 -2.14 9.87
C ASP A 284 18.74 -2.36 9.91
N VAL A 285 18.04 -2.06 8.82
CA VAL A 285 16.58 -2.24 8.71
C VAL A 285 16.23 -2.86 7.36
N ILE A 286 15.41 -3.91 7.39
CA ILE A 286 14.91 -4.60 6.20
C ILE A 286 13.40 -4.39 6.15
N TYR A 287 12.93 -3.59 5.19
CA TYR A 287 11.52 -3.58 4.81
C TYR A 287 11.25 -4.82 3.95
N ARG A 288 10.70 -5.87 4.55
CA ARG A 288 10.50 -7.14 3.89
C ARG A 288 9.22 -7.14 3.06
N ARG A 289 9.34 -7.67 1.85
CA ARG A 289 8.23 -7.99 0.95
C ARG A 289 8.12 -9.48 0.66
N VAL A 290 8.64 -10.28 1.59
CA VAL A 290 8.74 -11.74 1.56
C VAL A 290 8.04 -12.29 2.80
N ASP A 291 7.24 -13.34 2.62
CA ASP A 291 6.53 -14.03 3.70
C ASP A 291 7.49 -14.69 4.70
N ASP A 292 7.03 -14.89 5.94
CA ASP A 292 7.86 -15.31 7.08
C ASP A 292 8.64 -16.60 6.79
N GLU A 293 7.95 -17.59 6.23
CA GLU A 293 8.47 -18.93 6.00
C GLU A 293 9.60 -18.97 4.97
N PHE A 294 9.77 -17.90 4.20
CA PHE A 294 10.78 -17.79 3.16
C PHE A 294 11.99 -16.94 3.57
N LEU A 295 11.95 -16.26 4.73
CA LEU A 295 12.99 -15.31 5.16
C LEU A 295 14.32 -15.95 5.55
N ASP A 296 14.31 -17.09 6.22
CA ASP A 296 15.53 -17.72 6.72
C ASP A 296 15.46 -19.25 6.57
N PRO A 297 16.19 -19.85 5.63
CA PRO A 297 16.18 -21.29 5.41
C PRO A 297 16.76 -22.10 6.58
N LEU A 298 17.43 -21.46 7.55
CA LEU A 298 17.91 -22.13 8.77
C LEU A 298 16.84 -22.25 9.85
N GLN A 299 15.75 -21.49 9.76
CA GLN A 299 14.66 -21.49 10.75
C GLN A 299 13.33 -21.98 10.18
N PHE A 300 13.06 -21.69 8.90
CA PHE A 300 11.80 -22.01 8.24
C PHE A 300 12.00 -23.01 7.10
N ARG A 301 11.66 -22.63 5.85
CA ARG A 301 11.77 -23.49 4.68
C ARG A 301 13.22 -23.61 4.23
N ALA A 302 13.80 -24.79 4.43
CA ALA A 302 15.16 -25.11 4.00
C ALA A 302 15.38 -25.02 2.48
N ASP A 303 14.31 -25.12 1.68
CA ASP A 303 14.32 -24.96 0.22
C ASP A 303 14.13 -23.50 -0.25
N SER A 304 13.93 -22.55 0.68
CA SER A 304 13.76 -21.14 0.32
C SER A 304 15.05 -20.53 -0.23
N MET A 305 14.91 -19.84 -1.36
CA MET A 305 15.95 -19.02 -1.99
C MET A 305 15.64 -17.52 -1.92
N LEU A 306 14.53 -17.13 -1.29
CA LEU A 306 14.05 -15.73 -1.27
C LEU A 306 14.62 -14.93 -0.11
N GLY A 307 15.02 -15.62 0.96
CA GLY A 307 15.62 -15.07 2.15
C GLY A 307 17.14 -15.22 2.21
N SER A 308 17.72 -14.93 3.37
CA SER A 308 19.17 -15.12 3.61
C SER A 308 19.41 -15.92 4.90
N PRO A 309 20.28 -16.96 4.88
CA PRO A 309 20.57 -17.76 6.07
C PRO A 309 21.04 -16.91 7.25
N GLY A 310 20.41 -17.07 8.41
CA GLY A 310 20.79 -16.42 9.67
C GLY A 310 20.16 -15.04 9.92
N LEU A 311 19.22 -14.59 9.07
CA LEU A 311 18.48 -13.34 9.29
C LEU A 311 17.75 -13.34 10.63
N MET A 312 17.11 -14.46 10.99
CA MET A 312 16.35 -14.56 12.24
C MET A 312 17.26 -14.46 13.47
N LEU A 313 18.47 -15.03 13.39
CA LEU A 313 19.46 -14.90 14.46
C LEU A 313 19.92 -13.45 14.59
N ALA A 314 20.20 -12.76 13.48
CA ALA A 314 20.61 -11.36 13.51
C ALA A 314 19.51 -10.45 14.11
N ALA A 315 18.25 -10.70 13.75
CA ALA A 315 17.11 -9.98 14.31
C ALA A 315 16.93 -10.26 15.81
N ARG A 316 17.06 -11.52 16.24
CA ARG A 316 16.97 -11.90 17.66
C ARG A 316 18.09 -11.31 18.52
N LEU A 317 19.27 -11.09 17.94
CA LEU A 317 20.38 -10.39 18.60
C LEU A 317 20.20 -8.86 18.63
N GLY A 318 19.13 -8.33 18.04
CA GLY A 318 18.86 -6.90 17.95
C GLY A 318 19.79 -6.15 17.00
N ASN A 319 20.47 -6.85 16.08
CA ASN A 319 21.43 -6.23 15.17
C ASN A 319 20.83 -5.74 13.84
N VAL A 320 19.60 -6.17 13.54
CA VAL A 320 18.81 -5.76 12.37
C VAL A 320 17.34 -5.77 12.75
N THR A 321 16.56 -4.83 12.23
CA THR A 321 15.10 -4.82 12.34
C THR A 321 14.47 -5.32 11.04
N ILE A 322 13.51 -6.24 11.15
CA ILE A 322 12.72 -6.75 10.01
C ILE A 322 11.32 -6.13 10.13
N ALA A 323 10.93 -5.35 9.13
CA ALA A 323 9.68 -4.60 9.09
C ALA A 323 8.77 -5.06 7.93
N ASN A 324 7.53 -5.48 8.15
CA ASN A 324 6.93 -5.76 9.46
C ASN A 324 7.62 -6.92 10.19
N ALA A 325 7.43 -7.00 11.51
CA ALA A 325 7.99 -8.08 12.30
C ALA A 325 7.52 -9.46 11.83
N VAL A 326 8.37 -10.46 12.04
CA VAL A 326 8.05 -11.88 11.80
C VAL A 326 7.04 -12.34 12.83
N GLY A 327 6.07 -13.18 12.44
CA GLY A 327 5.04 -13.72 13.33
C GLY A 327 3.77 -12.87 13.40
N ASN A 328 3.66 -11.77 12.65
CA ASN A 328 2.46 -10.94 12.69
C ASN A 328 1.20 -11.64 12.15
N GLY A 329 1.36 -12.74 11.41
CA GLY A 329 0.24 -13.43 10.78
C GLY A 329 -0.77 -14.05 11.74
N VAL A 330 -0.42 -14.19 13.03
CA VAL A 330 -1.39 -14.59 14.06
C VAL A 330 -2.44 -13.48 14.32
N ALA A 331 -2.12 -12.21 14.06
CA ALA A 331 -3.01 -11.08 14.35
C ALA A 331 -4.00 -10.76 13.22
N ASP A 332 -3.70 -11.14 11.97
CA ASP A 332 -4.65 -11.07 10.85
C ASP A 332 -5.35 -12.42 10.57
N ASP A 333 -5.25 -13.38 11.49
CA ASP A 333 -6.01 -14.62 11.44
C ASP A 333 -7.52 -14.32 11.54
N LYS A 334 -8.32 -14.98 10.70
CA LYS A 334 -9.78 -14.78 10.61
C LYS A 334 -10.51 -15.00 11.93
N LEU A 335 -10.02 -15.90 12.78
CA LEU A 335 -10.61 -16.06 14.10
C LEU A 335 -10.19 -14.93 15.04
N VAL A 336 -8.91 -14.54 15.05
CA VAL A 336 -8.43 -13.43 15.88
C VAL A 336 -9.17 -12.15 15.55
N TYR A 337 -9.48 -11.90 14.28
CA TYR A 337 -10.33 -10.79 13.83
C TYR A 337 -11.60 -10.64 14.69
N THR A 338 -12.28 -11.75 15.04
CA THR A 338 -13.52 -11.72 15.85
C THR A 338 -13.31 -11.27 17.30
N TYR A 339 -12.10 -11.37 17.82
CA TYR A 339 -11.73 -10.95 19.17
C TYR A 339 -11.18 -9.52 19.23
N VAL A 340 -10.84 -8.89 18.10
CA VAL A 340 -10.25 -7.53 18.08
C VAL A 340 -11.08 -6.49 18.86
N PRO A 341 -12.44 -6.46 18.79
CA PRO A 341 -13.23 -5.58 19.64
C PRO A 341 -12.96 -5.74 21.14
N ASP A 342 -12.79 -6.98 21.61
CA ASP A 342 -12.51 -7.29 23.02
C ASP A 342 -11.05 -6.96 23.37
N LEU A 343 -10.12 -7.16 22.42
CA LEU A 343 -8.71 -6.77 22.57
C LEU A 343 -8.55 -5.23 22.67
N ILE A 344 -9.32 -4.46 21.90
CA ILE A 344 -9.35 -2.99 22.01
C ILE A 344 -9.78 -2.59 23.43
N ARG A 345 -10.87 -3.16 23.94
CA ARG A 345 -11.33 -2.90 25.32
C ARG A 345 -10.30 -3.31 26.35
N TYR A 346 -9.67 -4.46 26.18
CA TYR A 346 -8.73 -5.01 27.13
C TYR A 346 -7.41 -4.22 27.19
N TYR A 347 -6.79 -3.93 26.05
CA TYR A 347 -5.49 -3.26 26.01
C TYR A 347 -5.57 -1.75 26.11
N LEU A 348 -6.61 -1.12 25.55
CA LEU A 348 -6.73 0.34 25.48
C LEU A 348 -7.74 0.89 26.48
N GLY A 349 -8.66 0.07 27.01
CA GLY A 349 -9.73 0.56 27.89
C GLY A 349 -10.77 1.40 27.16
N GLU A 350 -10.87 1.25 25.85
CA GLU A 350 -11.73 2.05 24.96
C GLU A 350 -12.78 1.18 24.27
N GLU A 351 -13.88 1.79 23.83
CA GLU A 351 -14.82 1.12 22.93
C GLU A 351 -14.31 1.19 21.47
N PRO A 352 -14.49 0.13 20.67
CA PRO A 352 -14.11 0.13 19.26
C PRO A 352 -14.83 1.23 18.46
N ILE A 353 -14.05 2.11 17.83
CA ILE A 353 -14.58 3.17 16.96
C ILE A 353 -15.12 2.57 15.66
N LEU A 354 -14.28 1.78 14.97
CA LEU A 354 -14.68 1.03 13.79
C LEU A 354 -15.17 -0.35 14.20
N LYS A 355 -16.42 -0.67 13.85
CA LYS A 355 -17.02 -1.95 14.18
C LYS A 355 -16.53 -3.03 13.23
N ASN A 356 -16.43 -4.26 13.71
CA ASN A 356 -16.34 -5.41 12.82
C ASN A 356 -17.69 -5.66 12.11
N VAL A 357 -17.66 -6.51 11.09
CA VAL A 357 -18.85 -7.22 10.64
C VAL A 357 -19.28 -8.18 11.74
N ASP A 358 -20.57 -8.18 12.07
CA ASP A 358 -21.11 -9.06 13.10
C ASP A 358 -20.81 -10.51 12.73
N THR A 359 -20.10 -11.22 13.62
CA THR A 359 -19.56 -12.54 13.32
C THR A 359 -19.91 -13.50 14.45
N TRP A 360 -20.59 -14.59 14.10
CA TRP A 360 -20.84 -15.70 15.00
C TRP A 360 -19.64 -16.65 14.98
N ARG A 361 -19.07 -16.89 16.16
CA ARG A 361 -18.14 -17.98 16.41
C ARG A 361 -18.97 -19.21 16.77
N LEU A 362 -18.97 -20.24 15.94
CA LEU A 362 -19.86 -21.39 16.14
C LEU A 362 -19.49 -22.25 17.37
N GLU A 363 -18.34 -21.98 17.99
CA GLU A 363 -17.98 -22.55 19.30
C GLU A 363 -18.64 -21.82 20.49
N ASP A 364 -19.18 -20.61 20.30
CA ASP A 364 -19.83 -19.85 21.35
C ASP A 364 -21.20 -20.48 21.70
N PRO A 365 -21.60 -20.49 22.99
CA PRO A 365 -22.89 -21.02 23.40
C PRO A 365 -24.06 -20.37 22.64
N GLY A 366 -24.88 -21.19 21.98
CA GLY A 366 -26.06 -20.74 21.22
C GLY A 366 -25.78 -20.23 19.80
N ALA A 367 -24.52 -19.95 19.44
CA ALA A 367 -24.18 -19.42 18.12
C ALA A 367 -24.41 -20.45 17.00
N LEU A 368 -24.05 -21.72 17.22
CA LEU A 368 -24.29 -22.79 16.26
C LEU A 368 -25.79 -22.97 15.98
N GLU A 369 -26.63 -22.95 17.02
CA GLU A 369 -28.08 -23.09 16.89
C GLU A 369 -28.68 -21.94 16.06
N GLU A 370 -28.35 -20.69 16.40
CA GLU A 370 -28.77 -19.50 15.65
C GLU A 370 -28.35 -19.56 14.17
N VAL A 371 -27.11 -19.97 13.90
CA VAL A 371 -26.58 -20.07 12.53
C VAL A 371 -27.27 -21.19 11.74
N LEU A 372 -27.54 -22.33 12.38
CA LEU A 372 -28.22 -23.45 11.77
C LEU A 372 -29.70 -23.16 11.45
N ASP A 373 -30.35 -22.32 12.24
CA ASP A 373 -31.74 -21.90 12.04
C ASP A 373 -31.89 -20.89 10.88
N ARG A 374 -30.82 -20.18 10.55
CA ARG A 374 -30.81 -19.08 9.55
C ARG A 374 -29.77 -19.29 8.44
N LEU A 375 -29.43 -20.55 8.17
CA LEU A 375 -28.31 -20.90 7.30
C LEU A 375 -28.48 -20.38 5.86
N ASP A 376 -29.72 -20.21 5.40
CA ASP A 376 -30.11 -19.65 4.11
C ASP A 376 -30.06 -18.11 4.06
N GLU A 377 -29.83 -17.43 5.19
CA GLU A 377 -29.69 -15.96 5.28
C GLU A 377 -28.24 -15.50 5.46
N LEU A 378 -27.33 -16.41 5.80
CA LEU A 378 -25.98 -16.09 6.28
C LEU A 378 -24.90 -16.43 5.26
N VAL A 379 -23.71 -15.85 5.46
CA VAL A 379 -22.47 -16.24 4.79
C VAL A 379 -21.63 -17.05 5.77
N VAL A 380 -21.26 -18.26 5.38
CA VAL A 380 -20.49 -19.19 6.21
C VAL A 380 -19.11 -19.41 5.61
N LYS A 381 -18.08 -19.27 6.43
CA LYS A 381 -16.67 -19.26 6.01
C LYS A 381 -15.85 -20.24 6.86
N PRO A 382 -14.95 -21.04 6.25
CA PRO A 382 -13.99 -21.80 7.01
C PRO A 382 -12.94 -20.86 7.60
N VAL A 383 -12.50 -21.19 8.81
CA VAL A 383 -11.42 -20.53 9.54
C VAL A 383 -10.09 -20.77 8.83
N ALA A 384 -9.76 -22.04 8.57
CA ALA A 384 -8.55 -22.44 7.87
C ALA A 384 -8.78 -22.33 6.35
N GLY A 385 -8.15 -21.33 5.72
CA GLY A 385 -8.13 -21.21 4.26
C GLY A 385 -7.89 -19.79 3.75
N SER A 386 -7.02 -19.66 2.76
CA SER A 386 -6.78 -18.41 2.03
C SER A 386 -7.74 -18.28 0.84
N GLY A 387 -8.25 -17.06 0.60
CA GLY A 387 -8.86 -16.68 -0.69
C GLY A 387 -10.21 -17.34 -1.05
N GLY A 388 -11.19 -17.36 -0.14
CA GLY A 388 -12.60 -17.66 -0.49
C GLY A 388 -12.93 -19.13 -0.79
N LYS A 389 -11.97 -20.06 -0.72
CA LYS A 389 -12.25 -21.50 -0.84
C LYS A 389 -13.09 -21.97 0.35
N GLY A 390 -14.20 -22.65 0.06
CA GLY A 390 -15.14 -23.17 1.07
C GLY A 390 -16.18 -22.16 1.59
N LEU A 391 -16.22 -20.94 1.05
CA LEU A 391 -17.27 -19.96 1.31
C LEU A 391 -18.63 -20.47 0.82
N VAL A 392 -19.66 -20.42 1.66
CA VAL A 392 -21.05 -20.66 1.25
C VAL A 392 -21.86 -19.39 1.50
N VAL A 393 -22.55 -18.92 0.47
CA VAL A 393 -23.49 -17.79 0.56
C VAL A 393 -24.89 -18.36 0.63
N GLY A 394 -25.46 -18.41 1.83
CA GLY A 394 -26.75 -19.05 2.12
C GLY A 394 -27.85 -18.72 1.13
N PRO A 395 -28.10 -17.43 0.83
CA PRO A 395 -29.18 -17.04 -0.09
C PRO A 395 -29.00 -17.51 -1.54
N ASP A 396 -27.77 -17.81 -1.95
CA ASP A 396 -27.43 -18.25 -3.31
C ASP A 396 -27.20 -19.78 -3.37
N ALA A 397 -27.20 -20.47 -2.23
CA ALA A 397 -26.95 -21.90 -2.12
C ALA A 397 -28.24 -22.72 -2.33
N SER A 398 -28.11 -23.88 -2.96
CA SER A 398 -29.19 -24.86 -3.08
C SER A 398 -29.49 -25.54 -1.74
N THR A 399 -30.69 -26.11 -1.60
CA THR A 399 -31.08 -26.86 -0.40
C THR A 399 -30.12 -28.02 -0.09
N GLN A 400 -29.57 -28.67 -1.13
CA GLN A 400 -28.59 -29.74 -0.94
C GLN A 400 -27.27 -29.22 -0.37
N GLU A 401 -26.74 -28.11 -0.91
CA GLU A 401 -25.50 -27.49 -0.41
C GLU A 401 -25.63 -27.00 1.03
N LEU A 402 -26.82 -26.50 1.40
CA LEU A 402 -27.11 -26.09 2.78
C LEU A 402 -27.15 -27.28 3.75
N GLU A 403 -27.68 -28.44 3.34
CA GLU A 403 -27.69 -29.64 4.17
C GLU A 403 -26.27 -30.22 4.36
N GLU A 404 -25.48 -30.27 3.28
CA GLU A 404 -24.07 -30.65 3.34
C GLU A 404 -23.23 -29.68 4.19
N LEU A 405 -23.58 -28.38 4.18
CA LEU A 405 -22.97 -27.40 5.07
C LEU A 405 -23.37 -27.67 6.52
N ARG A 406 -24.65 -27.89 6.82
CA ARG A 406 -25.16 -28.20 8.16
C ARG A 406 -24.40 -29.37 8.81
N GLU A 407 -24.21 -30.47 8.09
CA GLU A 407 -23.47 -31.63 8.60
C GLU A 407 -22.01 -31.27 8.95
N ARG A 408 -21.34 -30.48 8.10
CA ARG A 408 -19.96 -30.02 8.35
C ARG A 408 -19.87 -29.10 9.56
N LEU A 409 -20.83 -28.19 9.73
CA LEU A 409 -20.87 -27.26 10.86
C LEU A 409 -21.09 -27.99 12.19
N ILE A 410 -21.92 -29.03 12.21
CA ILE A 410 -22.12 -29.85 13.41
C ILE A 410 -20.88 -30.69 13.72
N ALA A 411 -20.21 -31.22 12.70
CA ALA A 411 -19.03 -32.07 12.86
C ALA A 411 -17.80 -31.30 13.40
N ASP A 412 -17.60 -30.06 12.96
CA ASP A 412 -16.49 -29.21 13.42
C ASP A 412 -16.93 -27.74 13.54
N PRO A 413 -17.71 -27.35 14.57
CA PRO A 413 -18.19 -25.97 14.71
C PRO A 413 -17.04 -24.96 14.78
N ARG A 414 -15.91 -25.34 15.37
CA ARG A 414 -14.73 -24.47 15.53
C ARG A 414 -14.07 -24.12 14.19
N GLY A 415 -14.17 -25.00 13.20
CA GLY A 415 -13.60 -24.78 11.87
C GLY A 415 -14.29 -23.68 11.07
N TRP A 416 -15.35 -23.05 11.58
CA TRP A 416 -16.22 -22.16 10.82
C TRP A 416 -16.65 -20.91 11.60
N ILE A 417 -16.89 -19.85 10.85
CA ILE A 417 -17.56 -18.63 11.29
C ILE A 417 -18.75 -18.32 10.38
N ALA A 418 -19.75 -17.63 10.90
CA ALA A 418 -20.87 -17.14 10.12
C ALA A 418 -21.01 -15.62 10.27
N GLN A 419 -21.47 -14.96 9.21
CA GLN A 419 -21.65 -13.51 9.15
C GLN A 419 -22.96 -13.21 8.41
N PRO A 420 -23.63 -12.07 8.70
CA PRO A 420 -24.75 -11.63 7.89
C PRO A 420 -24.24 -11.27 6.48
N VAL A 421 -25.13 -11.36 5.50
CA VAL A 421 -24.81 -10.92 4.13
C VAL A 421 -24.81 -9.39 4.11
N VAL A 422 -23.64 -8.79 4.32
CA VAL A 422 -23.48 -7.33 4.25
C VAL A 422 -23.55 -6.87 2.80
N GLN A 423 -24.39 -5.88 2.51
CA GLN A 423 -24.39 -5.22 1.20
C GLN A 423 -23.34 -4.12 1.21
N LEU A 424 -22.26 -4.32 0.47
CA LEU A 424 -21.22 -3.31 0.30
C LEU A 424 -21.81 -2.09 -0.42
N SER A 425 -21.37 -0.89 -0.04
CA SER A 425 -21.71 0.33 -0.75
C SER A 425 -21.35 0.27 -2.23
N THR A 426 -22.13 0.94 -3.07
CA THR A 426 -21.87 1.07 -4.51
C THR A 426 -21.31 2.43 -4.88
N ILE A 427 -20.43 2.42 -5.88
CA ILE A 427 -19.85 3.64 -6.47
C ILE A 427 -20.19 3.65 -7.96
N PRO A 428 -20.58 4.80 -8.53
CA PRO A 428 -20.71 4.94 -9.98
C PRO A 428 -19.42 4.53 -10.68
N THR A 429 -19.53 3.55 -11.56
CA THR A 429 -18.39 2.95 -12.28
C THR A 429 -18.75 2.91 -13.76
N LEU A 430 -17.79 3.30 -14.60
CA LEU A 430 -17.93 3.28 -16.04
C LEU A 430 -17.74 1.85 -16.54
N VAL A 431 -18.80 1.29 -17.11
CA VAL A 431 -18.79 -0.01 -17.79
C VAL A 431 -19.19 0.18 -19.26
N GLU A 432 -19.18 -0.89 -20.06
CA GLU A 432 -19.39 -0.81 -21.51
C GLU A 432 -20.69 -0.08 -21.90
N ASP A 433 -21.76 -0.32 -21.13
CA ASP A 433 -23.12 0.20 -21.32
C ASP A 433 -23.41 1.53 -20.60
N GLY A 434 -22.40 2.15 -19.97
CA GLY A 434 -22.52 3.46 -19.31
C GLY A 434 -22.16 3.43 -17.82
N MET A 435 -22.64 4.42 -17.06
CA MET A 435 -22.42 4.43 -15.61
C MET A 435 -23.36 3.46 -14.92
N ARG A 436 -22.80 2.58 -14.08
CA ARG A 436 -23.57 1.65 -13.26
C ARG A 436 -23.03 1.60 -11.83
N PRO A 437 -23.87 1.32 -10.83
CA PRO A 437 -23.41 1.07 -9.47
C PRO A 437 -22.60 -0.22 -9.43
N ARG A 438 -21.43 -0.17 -8.80
CA ARG A 438 -20.60 -1.35 -8.51
C ARG A 438 -20.14 -1.34 -7.08
N HIS A 439 -20.16 -2.51 -6.44
CA HIS A 439 -19.75 -2.67 -5.06
C HIS A 439 -18.26 -2.36 -4.89
N ALA A 440 -17.92 -1.68 -3.80
CA ALA A 440 -16.56 -1.28 -3.53
C ALA A 440 -16.19 -1.48 -2.06
N ASP A 441 -14.90 -1.74 -1.82
CA ASP A 441 -14.28 -1.66 -0.51
C ASP A 441 -13.19 -0.59 -0.50
N LEU A 442 -12.56 -0.40 0.66
CA LEU A 442 -11.50 0.57 0.86
C LEU A 442 -10.43 0.00 1.78
N ARG A 443 -9.17 0.05 1.36
CA ARG A 443 -8.01 -0.25 2.21
C ARG A 443 -7.25 1.04 2.54
N PRO A 444 -7.51 1.72 3.67
CA PRO A 444 -6.54 2.64 4.26
C PRO A 444 -5.23 1.93 4.62
N PHE A 445 -4.14 2.69 4.50
CA PHE A 445 -2.83 2.28 4.97
C PHE A 445 -2.42 3.14 6.15
N ALA A 446 -1.88 2.52 7.20
CA ALA A 446 -1.30 3.22 8.33
C ALA A 446 0.18 2.86 8.50
N VAL A 447 0.96 3.83 8.95
CA VAL A 447 2.40 3.72 9.19
C VAL A 447 2.65 4.02 10.67
N ASN A 448 3.30 3.09 11.37
CA ASN A 448 3.65 3.21 12.78
C ASN A 448 5.15 3.44 12.95
N ASP A 449 5.54 4.59 13.51
CA ASP A 449 6.95 4.90 13.83
C ASP A 449 7.34 4.58 15.28
N GLY A 450 6.38 4.14 16.10
CA GLY A 450 6.53 3.81 17.52
C GLY A 450 6.14 4.94 18.47
N THR A 451 6.04 6.17 17.96
CA THR A 451 5.47 7.32 18.71
C THR A 451 4.05 7.61 18.25
N ASP A 452 3.79 7.49 16.96
CA ASP A 452 2.48 7.71 16.36
C ASP A 452 2.16 6.70 15.26
N VAL A 453 0.86 6.50 15.03
CA VAL A 453 0.31 5.75 13.90
C VAL A 453 -0.36 6.74 12.96
N TRP A 454 0.33 7.05 11.87
CA TRP A 454 -0.17 7.96 10.84
C TRP A 454 -0.99 7.18 9.81
N VAL A 455 -2.23 7.62 9.56
CA VAL A 455 -3.09 7.03 8.53
C VAL A 455 -3.03 7.89 7.27
N LEU A 456 -2.71 7.27 6.13
CA LEU A 456 -2.69 7.91 4.83
C LEU A 456 -4.09 8.50 4.53
N PRO A 457 -4.26 9.80 4.23
CA PRO A 457 -5.58 10.40 3.93
C PRO A 457 -6.08 9.99 2.53
N GLY A 458 -6.44 8.71 2.42
CA GLY A 458 -6.80 8.00 1.21
C GLY A 458 -6.60 6.49 1.39
N GLY A 459 -6.71 5.74 0.32
CA GLY A 459 -6.56 4.29 0.37
C GLY A 459 -6.85 3.65 -0.98
N LEU A 460 -6.60 2.36 -1.07
CA LEU A 460 -6.91 1.60 -2.27
C LEU A 460 -8.40 1.26 -2.25
N THR A 461 -9.18 1.90 -3.11
CA THR A 461 -10.57 1.49 -3.36
C THR A 461 -10.55 0.41 -4.44
N ARG A 462 -11.08 -0.78 -4.13
CA ARG A 462 -11.27 -1.86 -5.11
C ARG A 462 -12.74 -1.97 -5.46
N VAL A 463 -13.02 -2.31 -6.72
CA VAL A 463 -14.38 -2.36 -7.26
C VAL A 463 -14.62 -3.71 -7.95
N ALA A 464 -15.75 -4.33 -7.64
CA ALA A 464 -16.21 -5.52 -8.33
C ALA A 464 -16.84 -5.09 -9.66
N LEU A 465 -16.09 -5.19 -10.77
CA LEU A 465 -16.57 -4.79 -12.10
C LEU A 465 -17.73 -5.66 -12.62
N PRO A 466 -17.76 -6.99 -12.40
CA PRO A 466 -18.89 -7.81 -12.81
C PRO A 466 -20.17 -7.45 -12.05
N GLU A 467 -21.30 -7.43 -12.77
CA GLU A 467 -22.59 -7.05 -12.19
C GLU A 467 -23.02 -7.99 -11.06
N GLY A 468 -23.47 -7.41 -9.94
CA GLY A 468 -24.02 -8.15 -8.80
C GLY A 468 -23.01 -8.98 -8.00
N GLN A 469 -21.71 -8.89 -8.32
CA GLN A 469 -20.67 -9.55 -7.53
C GLN A 469 -20.26 -8.69 -6.33
N LEU A 470 -20.11 -9.36 -5.18
CA LEU A 470 -19.55 -8.77 -3.96
C LEU A 470 -18.04 -9.01 -3.84
N VAL A 471 -17.46 -9.82 -4.74
CA VAL A 471 -16.05 -10.19 -4.71
C VAL A 471 -15.23 -9.14 -5.47
N VAL A 472 -14.45 -8.35 -4.74
CA VAL A 472 -13.61 -7.25 -5.25
C VAL A 472 -12.15 -7.67 -5.50
N ASN A 473 -11.87 -8.97 -5.53
CA ASN A 473 -10.50 -9.48 -5.69
C ASN A 473 -9.98 -9.19 -7.12
N SER A 474 -8.81 -8.55 -7.22
CA SER A 474 -8.15 -8.23 -8.49
C SER A 474 -7.83 -9.48 -9.33
N SER A 475 -7.59 -10.62 -8.70
CA SER A 475 -7.39 -11.90 -9.38
C SER A 475 -8.63 -12.43 -10.12
N GLN A 476 -9.81 -11.81 -9.91
CA GLN A 476 -11.07 -12.17 -10.58
C GLN A 476 -11.66 -11.01 -11.42
N GLY A 477 -10.83 -10.05 -11.84
CA GLY A 477 -11.26 -8.95 -12.71
C GLY A 477 -11.82 -7.74 -11.95
N GLY A 478 -11.41 -7.54 -10.70
CA GLY A 478 -11.67 -6.30 -9.95
C GLY A 478 -10.84 -5.13 -10.47
N GLY A 479 -11.45 -3.94 -10.51
CA GLY A 479 -10.78 -2.67 -10.85
C GLY A 479 -10.45 -1.85 -9.60
N SER A 480 -9.83 -0.69 -9.80
CA SER A 480 -9.59 0.28 -8.72
C SER A 480 -10.09 1.68 -9.04
N LYS A 481 -10.25 2.46 -7.98
CA LYS A 481 -10.57 3.89 -8.03
C LYS A 481 -9.57 4.65 -7.18
N ASP A 482 -9.28 5.90 -7.55
CA ASP A 482 -8.65 6.84 -6.61
C ASP A 482 -9.63 7.17 -5.48
N THR A 483 -9.11 7.37 -4.27
CA THR A 483 -9.90 7.72 -3.08
C THR A 483 -9.54 9.14 -2.63
N TRP A 484 -10.46 10.07 -2.83
CA TRP A 484 -10.31 11.47 -2.49
C TRP A 484 -10.87 11.76 -1.11
N VAL A 485 -10.00 12.14 -0.18
CA VAL A 485 -10.42 12.77 1.08
C VAL A 485 -10.51 14.27 0.84
N VAL A 486 -11.70 14.84 1.01
CA VAL A 486 -12.03 16.24 0.66
C VAL A 486 -12.59 17.00 1.85
N GLY A 487 -12.28 18.30 1.99
CA GLY A 487 -12.89 19.13 3.04
C GLY A 487 -11.98 20.20 3.64
N HIS A 488 -12.50 20.95 4.61
CA HIS A 488 -11.85 22.12 5.20
C HIS A 488 -11.01 21.78 6.44
N GLY A 489 -9.81 21.23 6.23
CA GLY A 489 -8.69 21.32 7.19
C GLY A 489 -7.78 22.52 6.85
N PRO A 490 -6.77 22.88 7.69
CA PRO A 490 -5.84 23.97 7.41
C PRO A 490 -4.85 23.58 6.31
N PHE A 491 -5.35 23.25 5.12
CA PHE A 491 -4.55 23.17 3.92
C PHE A 491 -4.49 24.57 3.32
N ARG A 492 -3.34 25.22 3.50
CA ARG A 492 -3.00 26.46 2.80
C ARG A 492 -2.11 26.05 1.62
N PRO A 493 -2.64 25.93 0.39
CA PRO A 493 -1.79 25.61 -0.75
C PRO A 493 -0.74 26.72 -0.90
N PRO A 494 0.56 26.39 -1.01
CA PRO A 494 1.57 27.38 -1.32
C PRO A 494 1.45 27.76 -2.80
N GLY A 495 0.85 28.92 -3.08
CA GLY A 495 0.91 29.56 -4.39
C GLY A 495 -0.05 28.99 -5.44
N HIS A 496 -0.80 29.87 -6.11
CA HIS A 496 -1.70 29.51 -7.18
C HIS A 496 -0.92 29.17 -8.47
N ASP A 497 -0.63 27.90 -8.70
CA ASP A 497 -0.47 27.35 -10.05
C ASP A 497 -0.92 25.88 -10.08
N ILE A 498 -1.75 25.53 -11.07
CA ILE A 498 -2.21 24.17 -11.31
C ILE A 498 -1.01 23.24 -11.54
N GLN A 499 0.06 23.76 -12.16
CA GLN A 499 1.30 23.02 -12.36
C GLN A 499 2.03 22.71 -11.05
N GLY A 500 1.99 23.63 -10.07
CA GLY A 500 2.61 23.44 -8.75
C GLY A 500 1.90 22.37 -7.90
N LEU A 501 0.57 22.30 -7.99
CA LEU A 501 -0.24 21.29 -7.29
C LEU A 501 -0.11 19.90 -7.93
N VAL A 502 -0.09 19.81 -9.26
CA VAL A 502 0.23 18.55 -9.96
C VAL A 502 1.65 18.12 -9.63
N ALA A 503 2.59 19.07 -9.49
CA ALA A 503 3.95 18.78 -9.03
C ALA A 503 4.00 18.38 -7.54
N GLU A 504 3.18 18.90 -6.63
CA GLU A 504 3.10 18.41 -5.25
C GLU A 504 2.48 17.01 -5.15
N GLN A 505 1.54 16.69 -6.04
CA GLN A 505 0.97 15.35 -6.16
C GLN A 505 1.87 14.37 -6.93
N ALA A 506 2.87 14.88 -7.68
CA ALA A 506 3.83 14.10 -8.47
C ALA A 506 5.29 14.15 -7.96
N ALA A 507 5.65 15.04 -7.04
CA ALA A 507 6.93 15.06 -6.34
C ALA A 507 6.90 13.89 -5.35
N ILE A 508 7.91 13.04 -5.28
CA ILE A 508 9.28 13.38 -4.89
C ILE A 508 10.28 12.63 -5.78
N THR A 509 10.77 13.26 -6.85
CA THR A 509 12.14 13.00 -7.35
C THR A 509 12.64 14.26 -8.06
N THR A 510 13.42 15.09 -7.37
CA THR A 510 14.55 15.73 -8.07
C THR A 510 15.47 14.60 -8.52
N SER A 511 15.79 14.55 -9.81
CA SER A 511 16.83 13.67 -10.33
C SER A 511 18.09 13.85 -9.48
N ILE A 512 18.54 12.79 -8.82
CA ILE A 512 19.85 12.77 -8.18
C ILE A 512 20.87 12.99 -9.30
N PRO A 513 21.68 14.06 -9.27
CA PRO A 513 22.76 14.19 -10.24
C PRO A 513 23.70 13.00 -10.04
N ILE A 514 24.04 12.31 -11.14
CA ILE A 514 25.14 11.35 -11.15
C ILE A 514 26.37 12.14 -10.72
N ILE A 515 26.84 11.92 -9.48
CA ILE A 515 28.13 12.42 -9.04
C ILE A 515 29.16 11.54 -9.77
N SER A 516 29.55 11.98 -10.97
CA SER A 516 30.76 11.49 -11.60
C SER A 516 31.92 11.76 -10.65
N ALA A 517 32.73 10.73 -10.40
CA ALA A 517 33.86 10.77 -9.49
C ALA A 517 34.96 11.71 -10.02
N ASP A 518 34.80 13.02 -9.81
CA ASP A 518 35.82 14.03 -10.14
C ASP A 518 35.83 15.18 -9.13
N THR A 519 35.58 14.91 -7.84
CA THR A 519 35.90 15.89 -6.78
C THR A 519 36.09 15.24 -5.42
N HIS A 520 37.17 14.49 -5.26
CA HIS A 520 37.82 14.38 -3.94
C HIS A 520 39.33 14.48 -4.13
N LEU A 521 39.89 15.58 -3.60
CA LEU A 521 41.31 15.74 -3.37
C LEU A 521 41.78 14.57 -2.49
N GLN A 522 42.72 13.78 -3.00
CA GLN A 522 43.33 12.67 -2.26
C GLN A 522 44.22 13.21 -1.15
N ASP A 523 43.88 12.90 0.11
CA ASP A 523 44.82 12.99 1.23
C ASP A 523 45.71 11.75 1.22
N HIS A 524 47.03 11.95 1.23
CA HIS A 524 48.03 10.90 1.30
C HIS A 524 48.42 10.58 2.75
N ASN A 525 48.49 9.29 3.08
CA ASN A 525 48.98 8.78 4.36
C ASN A 525 50.54 8.80 4.36
N PRO A 526 51.23 9.25 5.43
CA PRO A 526 52.69 9.48 5.41
C PRO A 526 53.58 8.22 5.42
N ALA A 527 53.02 7.02 5.22
CA ALA A 527 53.70 5.75 5.49
C ALA A 527 54.00 4.90 4.24
N ASP A 528 53.67 5.35 3.04
CA ASP A 528 53.94 4.57 1.82
C ASP A 528 55.32 4.91 1.20
N ALA A 529 56.16 3.88 1.06
CA ALA A 529 57.48 3.95 0.45
C ALA A 529 57.39 3.93 -1.10
N PRO A 530 58.33 4.60 -1.82
CA PRO A 530 58.18 4.88 -3.24
C PRO A 530 58.46 3.64 -4.11
N HIS A 531 57.42 3.12 -4.79
CA HIS A 531 57.59 2.19 -5.89
C HIS A 531 57.70 2.95 -7.22
N HIS A 532 58.76 2.61 -7.97
CA HIS A 532 59.19 3.23 -9.22
C HIS A 532 58.17 3.09 -10.38
N ASP A 533 57.64 4.24 -10.83
CA ASP A 533 56.91 4.43 -12.09
C ASP A 533 57.84 4.40 -13.32
N GLN A 534 58.28 3.20 -13.74
CA GLN A 534 58.99 3.03 -15.02
C GLN A 534 58.10 2.60 -16.20
N GLN A 535 56.81 2.34 -16.00
CA GLN A 535 55.90 1.95 -17.09
C GLN A 535 55.00 3.07 -17.63
N GLN A 536 54.82 4.19 -16.92
CA GLN A 536 54.04 5.33 -17.44
C GLN A 536 54.87 6.35 -18.25
N GLN A 537 56.21 6.37 -18.12
CA GLN A 537 57.05 7.31 -18.88
C GLN A 537 57.32 6.92 -20.34
N GLN A 538 57.18 5.64 -20.72
CA GLN A 538 57.37 5.22 -22.13
C GLN A 538 56.15 5.49 -23.03
N GLN A 539 54.93 5.57 -22.49
CA GLN A 539 53.74 5.88 -23.29
C GLN A 539 53.50 7.39 -23.47
N GLN A 540 54.01 8.24 -22.60
CA GLN A 540 53.94 9.70 -22.76
C GLN A 540 55.03 10.30 -23.66
N GLN A 541 56.16 9.61 -23.87
CA GLN A 541 57.23 10.07 -24.78
C GLN A 541 56.85 9.90 -26.27
N VAL A 542 56.16 8.82 -26.63
CA VAL A 542 55.73 8.56 -28.03
C VAL A 542 54.62 9.54 -28.47
N ALA A 543 53.78 9.99 -27.55
CA ALA A 543 52.71 10.96 -27.84
C ALA A 543 53.21 12.42 -27.91
N ARG A 544 54.34 12.76 -27.26
CA ARG A 544 54.92 14.11 -27.28
C ARG A 544 55.76 14.40 -28.53
N ASP A 545 56.45 13.40 -29.07
CA ASP A 545 57.29 13.57 -30.27
C ASP A 545 56.48 13.76 -31.58
N ALA A 546 55.18 13.43 -31.59
CA ALA A 546 54.31 13.60 -32.75
C ALA A 546 53.71 15.02 -32.91
N SER A 547 53.90 15.92 -31.93
CA SER A 547 53.24 17.24 -31.91
C SER A 547 54.19 18.46 -31.96
N ALA A 548 55.51 18.24 -32.08
CA ALA A 548 56.50 19.30 -32.00
C ALA A 548 57.47 19.34 -33.21
N THR A 549 56.96 19.67 -34.39
CA THR A 549 57.77 20.15 -35.53
C THR A 549 57.25 21.50 -36.05
N GLN A 550 57.57 22.54 -35.26
CA GLN A 550 58.07 23.89 -35.64
C GLN A 550 57.29 24.84 -36.59
N PRO A 551 57.56 26.17 -36.59
CA PRO A 551 58.09 27.04 -35.52
C PRO A 551 57.46 28.48 -35.40
N SER A 552 57.53 29.00 -34.17
CA SER A 552 57.84 30.38 -33.70
C SER A 552 57.74 31.61 -34.64
N ALA A 553 57.00 32.64 -34.19
CA ALA A 553 57.48 34.03 -34.20
C ALA A 553 56.86 34.90 -33.08
N ALA A 554 57.68 35.81 -32.56
CA ALA A 554 57.56 36.56 -31.31
C ALA A 554 56.59 37.76 -31.27
N ARG A 555 56.23 38.11 -30.02
CA ARG A 555 56.25 39.46 -29.40
C ARG A 555 55.13 40.50 -29.69
N VAL A 556 54.61 40.99 -28.55
CA VAL A 556 54.34 42.40 -28.17
C VAL A 556 52.87 42.89 -28.24
N THR A 557 52.43 43.34 -27.06
CA THR A 557 51.29 44.19 -26.62
C THR A 557 51.20 45.51 -27.42
N PRO A 558 50.14 46.37 -27.35
CA PRO A 558 49.35 46.68 -26.15
C PRO A 558 47.88 47.16 -26.30
N SER A 559 47.23 47.30 -25.12
CA SER A 559 46.28 48.32 -24.63
C SER A 559 45.37 49.17 -25.53
N GLY A 560 44.15 49.39 -25.03
CA GLY A 560 43.39 50.67 -25.11
C GLY A 560 42.15 50.58 -26.00
N ALA A 561 40.93 50.50 -25.46
CA ALA A 561 40.11 51.58 -24.89
C ALA A 561 39.44 52.50 -25.93
N GLY A 562 38.13 52.69 -25.79
CA GLY A 562 37.32 53.72 -26.48
C GLY A 562 36.22 53.13 -27.37
N CYS A 563 34.97 53.02 -26.89
CA CYS A 563 33.93 54.07 -26.86
C CYS A 563 33.01 54.05 -28.10
N ILE A 564 31.74 53.61 -27.91
CA ILE A 564 30.45 54.34 -28.09
C ILE A 564 30.20 55.05 -29.46
N PRO A 565 28.96 55.15 -30.03
CA PRO A 565 27.77 54.27 -30.03
C PRO A 565 27.01 54.29 -31.41
N ALA A 566 25.75 53.83 -31.39
CA ALA A 566 24.67 54.09 -32.36
C ALA A 566 24.84 53.37 -33.73
N GLU A 567 23.82 52.87 -34.43
CA GLU A 567 22.45 53.34 -34.56
C GLU A 567 21.62 52.23 -35.26
N GLN A 568 20.34 52.13 -34.87
CA GLN A 568 19.17 51.92 -35.74
C GLN A 568 19.06 50.76 -36.78
N ARG A 569 17.92 50.04 -36.61
CA ARG A 569 16.91 49.62 -37.61
C ARG A 569 17.05 48.28 -38.34
N GLY A 570 15.88 47.66 -38.52
CA GLY A 570 15.56 46.62 -39.51
C GLY A 570 15.31 45.28 -38.81
N SER A 571 14.12 44.97 -38.30
CA SER A 571 12.93 44.56 -39.06
C SER A 571 13.23 43.40 -40.03
N GLY A 572 12.64 42.24 -39.80
CA GLY A 572 12.47 41.24 -40.86
C GLY A 572 12.44 39.79 -40.40
N CYS A 573 11.22 39.34 -40.10
CA CYS A 573 10.72 37.96 -39.98
C CYS A 573 11.09 37.16 -38.73
#